data_AF-A0A7C2EN56-F1
#
_entry.id   AF-A0A7C2EN56-F1
#
_cell.length_a   1.000
_cell.length_b   1.000
_cell.length_c   1.000
_cell.angle_alpha   90.00
_cell.angle_beta   90.00
_cell.angle_gamma   90.00
#
_symmetry.space_group_name_H-M   'P 1'
#
loop_
_entity.id
_entity.type
_entity.pdbx_description
1 polymer ?
#
loop_
_entity_poly.entity_id
_entity_poly.type
_entity_poly.pdbx_seq_one_letter_code
_entity_poly.pdbx_strand_id
1 'polypeptide(L)'
;NVSGVVTLPDGSPANGAVVQLKNLKTLQVRSYITREDGKYEFQNLSTSIDYELTATFHDLASRKRTLSVFDTRLDAVVNLKLEPKKEQTKSEEKQP
;
A
#
# COMPACT_ATOMS: atom_id res chain seq x y z
N ASN A 1 -8.75 -7.74 7.28
CA ASN A 1 -7.38 -7.93 6.73
C ASN A 1 -7.25 -7.03 5.51
N VAL A 2 -6.03 -6.67 5.13
CA VAL A 2 -5.76 -6.04 3.83
C VAL A 2 -4.89 -7.00 3.05
N SER A 3 -5.19 -7.18 1.78
CA SER A 3 -4.39 -7.99 0.87
C SER A 3 -4.23 -7.22 -0.44
N GLY A 4 -3.28 -7.65 -1.26
CA GLY A 4 -3.10 -7.02 -2.56
C GLY A 4 -1.91 -7.57 -3.29
N VAL A 5 -1.73 -7.08 -4.52
CA VAL A 5 -0.56 -7.34 -5.34
C VAL A 5 0.21 -6.06 -5.59
N VAL A 6 1.52 -6.16 -5.56
CA VAL A 6 2.44 -5.15 -6.04
C VAL A 6 2.90 -5.54 -7.43
N THR A 7 2.67 -4.67 -8.40
CA THR A 7 3.10 -4.86 -9.78
C THR A 7 4.06 -3.76 -10.19
N LEU A 8 5.08 -4.12 -10.96
CA LEU A 8 6.01 -3.23 -11.64
C LEU A 8 5.27 -2.37 -12.70
N PRO A 9 5.90 -1.27 -13.16
CA PRO A 9 5.29 -0.43 -14.20
C PRO A 9 5.00 -1.21 -15.50
N ASP A 10 5.80 -2.25 -15.75
CA ASP A 10 5.73 -3.19 -16.87
C ASP A 10 4.55 -4.18 -16.78
N GLY A 11 3.86 -4.25 -15.63
CA GLY A 11 2.76 -5.18 -15.38
C GLY A 11 3.17 -6.52 -14.75
N SER A 12 4.48 -6.78 -14.64
CA SER A 12 5.03 -7.94 -13.93
C SER A 12 4.86 -7.81 -12.41
N PRO A 13 4.67 -8.90 -11.65
CA PRO A 13 4.66 -8.84 -10.18
C PRO A 13 6.02 -8.38 -9.65
N ALA A 14 6.00 -7.55 -8.61
CA ALA A 14 7.21 -7.03 -8.00
C ALA A 14 7.70 -7.98 -6.90
N ASN A 15 8.63 -8.88 -7.25
CA ASN A 15 9.28 -9.75 -6.27
C ASN A 15 10.27 -8.94 -5.42
N GLY A 16 10.12 -9.00 -4.09
CA GLY A 16 11.01 -8.28 -3.17
C GLY A 16 10.65 -6.82 -2.94
N ALA A 17 9.48 -6.36 -3.39
CA ALA A 17 8.96 -5.05 -3.03
C ALA A 17 8.63 -4.97 -1.54
N VAL A 18 9.04 -3.87 -0.90
CA VAL A 18 8.81 -3.56 0.50
C VAL A 18 7.52 -2.76 0.60
N VAL A 19 6.47 -3.39 1.12
CA VAL A 19 5.20 -2.74 1.43
C VAL A 19 5.24 -2.25 2.87
N GLN A 20 5.06 -0.96 3.05
CA GLN A 20 5.00 -0.31 4.35
C GLN A 20 3.55 0.05 4.64
N LEU A 21 3.05 -0.47 5.76
CA LEU A 21 1.77 -0.12 6.34
C LEU A 21 2.04 0.73 7.58
N LYS A 22 1.69 2.01 7.50
CA LYS A 22 1.76 2.95 8.61
C LYS A 22 0.39 3.08 9.25
N ASN A 23 0.33 2.90 10.56
CA ASN A 23 -0.85 3.14 11.37
C ASN A 23 -0.91 4.63 11.71
N LEU A 24 -1.95 5.35 11.27
CA LEU A 24 -2.05 6.80 11.52
C LEU A 24 -2.48 7.12 12.96
N LYS A 25 -3.04 6.14 13.69
CA LYS A 25 -3.44 6.29 15.09
C LYS A 25 -2.30 6.07 16.07
N THR A 26 -1.53 5.00 15.90
CA THR A 26 -0.41 4.64 16.81
C THR A 26 0.96 4.99 16.25
N LEU A 27 1.04 5.50 15.01
CA LEU A 27 2.27 5.79 14.28
C LEU A 27 3.21 4.58 14.08
N GLN A 28 2.70 3.37 14.26
CA GLN A 28 3.46 2.14 14.04
C GLN A 28 3.60 1.89 12.54
N VAL A 29 4.83 1.62 12.09
CA VAL A 29 5.11 1.24 10.69
C VAL A 29 5.44 -0.24 10.66
N ARG A 30 4.71 -1.00 9.84
CA ARG A 30 5.00 -2.40 9.55
C ARG A 30 5.48 -2.53 8.12
N SER A 31 6.62 -3.19 7.95
CA SER A 31 7.19 -3.49 6.63
C SER A 31 6.92 -4.95 6.29
N TYR A 32 6.50 -5.20 5.06
CA TYR A 32 6.26 -6.53 4.53
C TYR A 32 6.97 -6.68 3.19
N ILE A 33 7.67 -7.79 2.97
CA ILE A 33 8.39 -8.05 1.73
C ILE A 33 7.54 -8.99 0.89
N THR A 34 7.17 -8.54 -0.30
CA THR A 34 6.42 -9.33 -1.28
C THR A 34 7.26 -10.48 -1.85
N ARG A 35 6.60 -11.59 -2.17
CA ARG A 35 7.23 -12.76 -2.80
C ARG A 35 7.15 -12.70 -4.33
N GLU A 36 7.49 -13.80 -4.99
CA GLU A 36 7.51 -14.00 -6.46
C GLU A 36 6.24 -13.52 -7.16
N ASP A 37 5.09 -13.72 -6.51
CA ASP A 37 3.78 -13.33 -7.02
C ASP A 37 3.46 -11.83 -6.80
N GLY A 38 4.33 -11.07 -6.15
CA GLY A 38 4.09 -9.68 -5.77
C GLY A 38 3.00 -9.49 -4.71
N LYS A 39 2.43 -10.59 -4.19
CA LYS A 39 1.36 -10.56 -3.19
C LYS A 39 1.88 -10.12 -1.82
N TYR A 40 1.06 -9.34 -1.13
CA TYR A 40 1.23 -8.98 0.28
C TYR A 40 -0.10 -9.08 1.02
N GLU A 41 -0.01 -9.28 2.33
CA GLU A 41 -1.17 -9.30 3.20
C GLU A 41 -0.78 -8.79 4.59
N PHE A 42 -1.58 -7.87 5.14
CA PHE A 42 -1.51 -7.50 6.55
C PHE A 42 -2.75 -8.02 7.28
N GLN A 43 -2.48 -8.93 8.21
CA GLN A 43 -3.47 -9.45 9.15
C GLN A 43 -3.45 -8.61 10.44
N ASN A 44 -4.48 -8.79 11.28
CA ASN A 44 -4.61 -8.07 12.56
C ASN A 44 -4.72 -6.54 12.40
N LEU A 45 -5.41 -6.09 11.35
CA LEU A 45 -5.77 -4.68 11.20
C LEU A 45 -7.02 -4.36 12.01
N SER A 46 -6.99 -3.24 12.72
CA SER A 46 -8.16 -2.72 13.41
C SER A 46 -9.03 -1.98 12.42
N THR A 47 -10.30 -2.33 12.31
CA THR A 47 -11.22 -1.60 11.43
C THR A 47 -11.45 -0.16 11.89
N SER A 48 -11.18 0.19 13.14
CA SER A 48 -11.35 1.55 13.70
C SER A 48 -10.14 2.49 13.53
N ILE A 49 -9.23 2.19 12.62
CA ILE A 49 -7.97 2.91 12.45
C ILE A 49 -7.72 3.18 10.97
N ASP A 50 -7.29 4.40 10.65
CA ASP A 50 -6.78 4.75 9.34
C ASP A 50 -5.34 4.25 9.18
N TYR A 51 -5.09 3.57 8.05
CA TYR A 51 -3.77 3.08 7.69
C TYR A 51 -3.31 3.71 6.39
N GLU A 52 -2.03 4.01 6.29
CA GLU A 52 -1.39 4.44 5.05
C GLU A 52 -0.52 3.32 4.52
N LEU A 53 -0.74 2.94 3.27
CA LEU A 53 -0.07 1.85 2.60
C LEU A 53 0.78 2.40 1.45
N THR A 54 2.06 2.02 1.42
CA THR A 54 3.02 2.45 0.40
C THR A 54 3.93 1.28 0.04
N ALA A 55 4.13 0.99 -1.24
CA ALA A 55 5.13 0.02 -1.69
C ALA A 55 6.36 0.74 -2.24
N THR A 56 7.53 0.25 -1.89
CA THR A 56 8.83 0.71 -2.41
C THR A 56 9.64 -0.48 -2.89
N PHE A 57 10.33 -0.32 -4.02
CA PHE A 57 11.17 -1.37 -4.58
C PHE A 57 12.33 -0.76 -5.35
N HIS A 58 13.56 -0.92 -4.83
CA HIS A 58 14.75 -0.27 -5.37
C HIS A 58 14.52 1.24 -5.61
N ASP A 59 14.46 1.68 -6.88
CA ASP A 59 14.24 3.08 -7.28
C ASP A 59 12.76 3.40 -7.62
N LEU A 60 11.88 2.41 -7.50
CA LEU A 60 10.45 2.53 -7.77
C LEU A 60 9.66 2.70 -6.47
N ALA A 61 8.56 3.44 -6.54
CA ALA A 61 7.61 3.58 -5.44
C ALA A 61 6.18 3.58 -5.97
N SER A 62 5.23 3.14 -5.16
CA SER A 62 3.81 3.22 -5.47
C SER A 62 3.19 4.52 -4.97
N ARG A 63 1.98 4.80 -5.44
CA ARG A 63 1.07 5.75 -4.79
C ARG A 63 0.87 5.37 -3.33
N LYS A 64 0.88 6.37 -2.45
CA LYS A 64 0.37 6.24 -1.08
C LYS A 64 -1.14 6.01 -1.13
N ARG A 65 -1.62 4.99 -0.42
CA ARG A 65 -3.03 4.65 -0.32
C ARG A 65 -3.46 4.69 1.14
N THR A 66 -4.37 5.59 1.45
CA THR A 66 -4.99 5.66 2.77
C THR A 66 -6.20 4.73 2.80
N LEU A 67 -6.15 3.76 3.70
CA LEU A 67 -7.25 2.88 4.08
C LEU A 67 -7.95 3.50 5.28
N SER A 68 -9.14 4.03 5.06
CA SER A 68 -9.96 4.58 6.14
C SER A 68 -10.94 3.54 6.69
N VAL A 69 -11.22 3.67 7.98
CA VAL A 69 -12.27 2.89 8.69
C VAL A 69 -13.64 2.94 7.99
N PHE A 70 -13.91 4.03 7.27
CA PHE A 70 -15.16 4.25 6.55
C PHE A 70 -15.28 3.46 5.25
N ASP A 71 -14.17 2.88 4.74
CA ASP A 71 -14.22 2.00 3.59
C ASP A 71 -14.81 0.66 4.06
N THR A 72 -16.12 0.48 3.83
CA THR A 72 -16.93 -0.65 4.29
C THR A 72 -16.53 -2.02 3.70
N ARG A 73 -15.40 -2.09 2.97
CA ARG A 73 -14.86 -3.33 2.41
C ARG A 73 -14.17 -4.13 3.50
N LEU A 74 -14.88 -5.11 4.04
CA LEU A 74 -14.38 -6.11 4.99
C LEU A 74 -13.11 -6.84 4.48
N ASP A 75 -12.96 -6.97 3.15
CA ASP A 75 -11.75 -7.43 2.49
C ASP A 75 -11.17 -6.29 1.63
N ALA A 76 -10.25 -5.52 2.21
CA ALA A 76 -9.61 -4.42 1.53
C ALA A 76 -8.52 -4.96 0.58
N VAL A 77 -8.87 -5.15 -0.69
CA VAL A 77 -7.91 -5.51 -1.74
C VAL A 77 -7.30 -4.24 -2.33
N VAL A 78 -6.02 -3.99 -2.03
CA VAL A 78 -5.29 -2.81 -2.53
C VAL A 78 -4.22 -3.24 -3.52
N ASN A 79 -4.46 -2.99 -4.80
CA ASN A 79 -3.42 -3.26 -5.81
C ASN A 79 -2.50 -2.05 -5.93
N LEU A 80 -1.20 -2.26 -5.73
CA LEU A 80 -0.19 -1.21 -5.78
C LEU A 80 0.62 -1.36 -7.06
N LYS A 81 0.61 -0.33 -7.89
CA LYS A 81 1.50 -0.26 -9.05
C LYS A 81 2.70 0.59 -8.70
N LEU A 82 3.89 0.01 -8.85
CA LEU A 82 5.16 0.70 -8.72
C LEU A 82 5.40 1.54 -9.97
N GLU A 83 5.87 2.75 -9.75
CA GLU A 83 6.24 3.68 -10.81
C GLU A 83 7.62 4.24 -10.47
N PRO A 84 8.44 4.62 -11.48
CA PRO A 84 9.68 5.35 -11.21
C PRO A 84 9.33 6.60 -10.42
N LYS A 85 10.15 6.94 -9.43
CA LYS A 85 9.95 8.03 -8.47
C LYS A 85 9.94 9.41 -9.14
N LYS A 86 8.95 9.69 -10.00
CA LYS A 86 8.50 11.03 -10.34
C LYS A 86 7.55 11.46 -9.23
N GLU A 87 8.14 12.02 -8.18
CA GLU A 87 7.52 13.06 -7.33
C GLU A 87 6.00 12.89 -7.16
N GLN A 88 5.56 11.81 -6.49
CA GLN A 88 4.15 11.65 -6.13
C GLN A 88 3.82 12.48 -4.89
N THR A 89 3.93 13.79 -5.07
CA THR A 89 3.39 14.82 -4.18
C THR A 89 2.14 15.40 -4.84
N LYS A 90 1.11 14.58 -5.14
CA LYS A 90 -0.19 15.11 -5.61
C LYS A 90 -1.31 14.06 -5.59
N SER A 91 -1.92 13.80 -4.43
CA SER A 91 -3.23 13.13 -4.32
C SER A 91 -3.81 13.33 -2.91
N GLU A 92 -3.87 14.59 -2.44
CA GLU A 92 -4.77 14.99 -1.35
C GLU A 92 -5.18 16.45 -1.59
N GLU A 93 -5.76 16.71 -2.76
CA GLU A 93 -6.55 17.93 -2.99
C GLU A 93 -7.57 17.62 -4.10
N LYS A 94 -8.72 17.06 -3.68
CA LYS A 94 -10.03 17.49 -4.15
C LYS A 94 -11.10 16.68 -3.44
N GLN A 95 -11.89 17.34 -2.60
CA GLN A 95 -13.32 17.34 -2.84
C GLN A 95 -13.91 18.69 -2.37
N PRO A 96 -14.69 19.37 -3.22
CA PRO A 96 -15.30 20.67 -2.93
C PRO A 96 -16.47 20.57 -1.94
#